data_AF-A0A3A1VG21-F1
#
_entry.id   AF-A0A3A1VG21-F1
#
_cell.length_a   1.000
_cell.length_b   1.000
_cell.length_c   1.000
_cell.angle_alpha   90.00
_cell.angle_beta   90.00
_cell.angle_gamma   90.00
#
_symmetry.space_group_name_H-M   'P 1'
#
loop_
_entity.id
_entity.type
_entity.pdbx_description
1 polymer ?
#
loop_
_entity_poly.entity_id
_entity_poly.type
_entity_poly.pdbx_seq_one_letter_code
_entity_poly.pdbx_strand_id
1 'polypeptide(L)' 'MERYIGKVVQLIYIDRHRNVTIRDVRVLSVKGGRMKGYCFSAQAIRIFSQENVVDIELVRRHA' A
#
# COMPACT_ATOMS: atom_id res chain seq x y z
N MET A 1 0.01 -9.68 -3.38
CA MET A 1 0.13 -8.25 -3.73
C MET A 1 -0.23 -7.95 -5.19
N GLU A 2 0.23 -8.74 -6.16
CA GLU A 2 0.03 -8.48 -7.61
C GLU A 2 -1.45 -8.31 -8.03
N ARG A 3 -2.38 -9.07 -7.44
CA ARG A 3 -3.83 -8.96 -7.69
C ARG A 3 -4.45 -7.58 -7.44
N TYR A 4 -3.71 -6.69 -6.77
CA TYR A 4 -4.14 -5.34 -6.44
C TYR A 4 -3.61 -4.28 -7.41
N ILE A 5 -2.76 -4.63 -8.38
CA ILE A 5 -2.27 -3.68 -9.39
C ILE A 5 -3.45 -2.96 -10.08
N GLY A 6 -3.36 -1.64 -10.17
CA GLY A 6 -4.41 -0.74 -10.68
C GLY A 6 -5.48 -0.35 -9.66
N LYS A 7 -5.56 -1.04 -8.51
CA LYS A 7 -6.60 -0.83 -7.49
C LYS A 7 -6.12 0.06 -6.36
N VAL A 8 -7.08 0.65 -5.64
CA VAL A 8 -6.82 1.35 -4.37
C VAL A 8 -7.04 0.37 -3.23
N VAL A 9 -6.06 0.28 -2.35
CA VAL A 9 -6.06 -0.58 -1.18
C VAL A 9 -5.83 0.25 0.08
N GLN A 10 -6.42 -0.19 1.18
CA GLN A 10 -6.05 0.27 2.51
C GLN A 10 -4.94 -0.66 3.00
N LEU A 11 -3.79 -0.08 3.31
CA LEU A 11 -2.56 -0.77 3.71
C LEU A 11 -2.27 -0.49 5.17
N ILE A 12 -2.22 -1.53 6.00
CA ILE A 12 -1.69 -1.45 7.35
C ILE A 12 -0.19 -1.75 7.26
N TYR A 13 0.65 -0.76 7.59
CA TYR A 13 2.08 -0.77 7.31
C TYR A 13 2.93 -0.39 8.52
N ILE A 14 3.97 -1.17 8.81
CA ILE A 14 4.98 -0.84 9.82
C ILE A 14 6.07 -0.01 9.16
N ASP A 15 6.26 1.23 9.61
CA ASP A 15 7.34 2.08 9.13
C ASP A 15 8.70 1.74 9.77
N ARG A 16 9.76 2.40 9.30
CA ARG A 16 11.13 2.21 9.80
C ARG A 16 11.33 2.57 11.29
N HIS A 17 10.42 3.35 11.87
CA HIS A 17 10.41 3.72 13.29
C HIS A 17 9.53 2.77 14.13
N ARG A 18 9.05 1.67 13.53
CA ARG A 18 8.12 0.69 14.10
C ARG A 18 6.72 1.24 14.39
N ASN A 19 6.34 2.35 13.77
CA ASN A 19 4.97 2.85 13.87
C ASN A 19 4.06 2.11 12.89
N VAL A 20 2.89 1.69 13.37
CA VAL A 20 1.83 1.18 12.51
C VAL A 20 1.09 2.36 11.89
N THR A 21 0.94 2.35 10.57
CA THR A 21 0.24 3.38 9.82
C THR A 21 -0.80 2.75 8.89
N ILE A 22 -1.97 3.38 8.78
CA ILE A 22 -3.01 2.98 7.84
C ILE A 22 -2.98 3.95 6.66
N ARG A 23 -2.89 3.42 5.44
CA ARG A 23 -2.67 4.23 4.23
C ARG A 23 -3.54 3.76 3.08
N ASP A 24 -4.25 4.68 2.46
CA ASP A 24 -4.81 4.43 1.14
C ASP A 24 -3.71 4.56 0.09
N VAL A 25 -3.55 3.51 -0.71
CA VAL A 25 -2.51 3.41 -1.72
C VAL A 25 -3.09 2.87 -3.02
N ARG A 26 -2.86 3.57 -4.14
CA ARG A 26 -3.08 2.98 -5.47
C ARG A 26 -1.86 2.15 -5.85
N VAL A 27 -2.03 0.85 -6.02
CA VAL A 27 -0.93 -0.06 -6.41
C VAL A 27 -0.62 0.13 -7.89
N LEU A 28 0.61 0.49 -8.22
CA LEU A 28 1.04 0.75 -9.59
C LEU A 28 1.81 -0.43 -10.18
N SER A 29 2.70 -1.04 -9.39
CA SER A 29 3.44 -2.24 -9.80
C SER A 29 3.94 -3.01 -8.59
N VAL A 30 4.19 -4.30 -8.77
CA VAL A 30 4.79 -5.17 -7.76
C VAL A 30 5.97 -5.90 -8.40
N LYS A 31 7.15 -5.85 -7.78
CA LYS A 31 8.34 -6.54 -8.27
C LYS A 31 9.30 -6.83 -7.11
N GLY A 32 9.80 -8.05 -7.02
CA GLY A 32 10.87 -8.44 -6.09
C GLY A 32 10.56 -8.06 -4.63
N GLY A 33 9.40 -8.48 -4.12
CA GLY A 33 8.99 -8.21 -2.73
C GLY A 33 8.63 -6.74 -2.45
N ARG A 34 8.66 -5.86 -3.45
CA ARG A 34 8.34 -4.44 -3.30
C ARG A 34 7.10 -4.05 -4.08
N MET A 35 6.31 -3.15 -3.52
CA MET A 35 5.14 -2.56 -4.14
C MET A 35 5.39 -1.07 -4.38
N LYS A 36 5.29 -0.63 -5.63
CA LYS A 36 5.25 0.79 -5.99
C LYS A 36 3.79 1.23 -5.96
N GLY A 37 3.50 2.28 -5.22
CA GLY A 37 2.15 2.81 -5.14
C GLY A 37 2.12 4.32 -4.97
N TYR A 38 1.01 4.93 -5.38
CA TYR A 38 0.71 6.32 -5.05
C TYR A 38 0.02 6.35 -3.69
N CYS A 39 0.66 6.96 -2.70
CA CYS A 39 0.15 7.09 -1.34
C CYS A 39 -0.65 8.38 -1.22
N PHE A 40 -1.95 8.28 -0.94
CA PHE A 40 -2.83 9.45 -0.90
C PHE A 40 -2.52 10.38 0.27
N SER A 41 -2.21 9.84 1.45
CA SER A 41 -1.84 10.64 2.63
C SER A 41 -0.54 11.45 2.43
N ALA A 42 0.36 10.98 1.58
CA ALA A 42 1.61 11.66 1.26
C ALA A 42 1.57 12.44 -0.05
N GLN A 43 0.49 12.32 -0.82
CA GLN A 43 0.33 12.86 -2.18
C GLN A 43 1.54 12.58 -3.10
N ALA A 44 2.14 11.38 -2.98
CA ALA A 44 3.39 11.04 -3.64
C ALA A 44 3.53 9.54 -3.92
N ILE A 45 4.39 9.21 -4.89
CA ILE A 45 4.80 7.83 -5.17
C ILE A 45 5.72 7.33 -4.06
N ARG A 46 5.45 6.14 -3.53
CA ARG A 46 6.27 5.46 -2.52
C ARG A 46 6.48 4.00 -2.88
N ILE A 47 7.60 3.45 -2.39
CA ILE A 47 7.91 2.03 -2.45
C ILE A 47 7.68 1.43 -1.07
N PHE A 48 6.88 0.38 -1.00
CA PHE A 48 6.56 -0.35 0.21
C PHE A 48 7.19 -1.75 0.14
N SER A 49 7.92 -2.14 1.18
CA SER A 49 8.36 -3.54 1.36
C SER A 49 7.17 -4.41 1.74
N GLN A 50 6.94 -5.54 1.06
CA GLN A 50 5.87 -6.48 1.43
C GLN A 50 6.08 -7.10 2.81
N GLU A 51 7.33 -7.22 3.27
CA GLU A 51 7.68 -7.74 4.60
C GLU A 51 7.16 -6.85 5.74
N ASN A 52 6.93 -5.57 5.47
CA ASN A 52 6.44 -4.60 6.45
C ASN A 52 4.92 -4.39 6.35
N VAL A 53 4.24 -5.15 5.50
CA VAL A 53 2.78 -5.11 5.37
C VAL A 53 2.18 -6.02 6.43
N VAL A 54 1.38 -5.44 7.31
CA VAL A 54 0.61 -6.19 8.32
C VAL A 54 -0.65 -6.75 7.69
N ASP A 55 -1.39 -5.91 6.96
CA ASP A 55 -2.59 -6.32 6.25
C ASP A 55 -2.87 -5.39 5.06
N ILE A 56 -3.69 -5.89 4.12
CA ILE A 56 -4.08 -5.19 2.91
C ILE A 56 -5.51 -5.55 2.50
N GLU A 57 -6.38 -4.54 2.46
CA GLU A 57 -7.75 -4.68 2.02
C GLU A 57 -8.04 -3.83 0.77
N LEU A 58 -8.88 -4.33 -0.13
CA LEU A 58 -9.36 -3.55 -1.26
C LEU A 58 -10.31 -2.46 -0.75
N VAL A 59 -10.04 -1.20 -1.06
CA VAL A 59 -11.01 -0.13 -0.76
C VAL A 59 -12.20 -0.29 -1.69
N ARG A 60 -13.30 -0.82 -1.15
CA ARG A 60 -14.61 -0.77 -1.80
C ARG A 60 -15.25 0.53 -1.36
N ARG A 61 -15.27 1.54 -2.23
CA ARG A 61 -16.21 2.64 -2.03
C ARG A 61 -17.59 2.05 -2.24
N HIS A 62 -18.37 1.93 -1.16
CA HIS A 62 -19.82 1.82 -1.30
C HIS A 62 -20.28 3.13 -1.96
N ALA A 63 -20.87 2.99 -3.15
CA ALA A 63 -21.55 4.07 -3.84
C ALA A 63 -22.90 4.33 -3.16
#